data_AF-A0A0G1ZRX5-F1
#
_entry.id   AF-A0A0G1ZRX5-F1
#
_cell.length_a   1.000
_cell.length_b   1.000
_cell.length_c   1.000
_cell.angle_alpha   90.00
_cell.angle_beta   90.00
_cell.angle_gamma   90.00
#
_symmetry.space_group_name_H-M   'P 1'
#
loop_
_entity.id
_entity.type
_entity.pdbx_description
1 polymer ?
#
loop_
_entity_poly.entity_id
_entity_poly.type
_entity_poly.pdbx_seq_one_letter_code
_entity_poly.pdbx_strand_id
1 'polypeptide(L)'
;MRHIPSITASGFPVNPEIDAARSRDLADELPFGTVIELVPNTATSTRSCELPAVEGSIGYRVITDTMHPRIRNHVDILFDTDTMIHIGGRKLNAARAMGWCNDVNIRIVGRIDMAHLPASQKELQILLGRSTFALSK
;
A
#
# COMPACT_ATOMS: atom_id res chain seq x y z
N MET A 1 -15.43 9.45 -9.50
CA MET A 1 -14.50 8.30 -9.44
C MET A 1 -13.37 8.58 -10.41
N ARG A 2 -12.10 8.57 -9.97
CA ARG A 2 -10.98 8.51 -10.92
C ARG A 2 -10.94 7.08 -11.46
N HIS A 3 -10.81 6.94 -12.77
CA HIS A 3 -10.53 5.65 -13.39
C HIS A 3 -9.12 5.25 -12.97
N ILE A 4 -9.00 4.18 -12.20
CA ILE A 4 -7.69 3.62 -11.84
C ILE A 4 -7.19 2.91 -13.11
N PRO A 5 -5.96 3.17 -13.56
CA PRO A 5 -5.40 2.43 -14.70
C PRO A 5 -5.57 0.92 -14.46
N SER A 6 -5.90 0.15 -15.49
CA SER A 6 -5.94 -1.32 -15.34
C SER A 6 -4.56 -1.94 -15.16
N ILE A 7 -3.51 -1.19 -15.51
CA ILE A 7 -2.11 -1.59 -15.46
C ILE A 7 -1.32 -0.54 -14.68
N THR A 8 -0.50 -0.98 -13.73
CA THR A 8 0.40 -0.14 -12.92
C THR A 8 1.59 0.37 -13.75
N ALA A 9 2.28 1.41 -13.28
CA ALA A 9 3.49 1.91 -13.94
C ALA A 9 4.64 0.87 -14.02
N SER A 10 4.61 -0.17 -13.19
CA SER A 10 5.53 -1.31 -13.31
C SER A 10 5.13 -2.36 -14.35
N GLY A 11 3.96 -2.21 -14.98
CA GLY A 11 3.50 -3.05 -16.09
C GLY A 11 2.59 -4.22 -15.70
N PHE A 12 2.16 -4.31 -14.44
CA PHE A 12 1.31 -5.39 -13.94
C PHE A 12 -0.16 -4.97 -13.82
N PRO A 13 -1.12 -5.90 -13.96
CA PRO A 13 -2.52 -5.64 -13.60
C PRO A 13 -2.64 -5.13 -12.17
N VAL A 14 -3.56 -4.20 -11.97
CA VAL A 14 -3.82 -3.62 -10.65
C VAL A 14 -4.38 -4.66 -9.68
N ASN A 15 -3.83 -4.70 -8.46
CA ASN A 15 -4.23 -5.55 -7.37
C ASN A 15 -4.43 -4.73 -6.06
N PRO A 16 -5.68 -4.38 -5.70
CA PRO A 16 -6.00 -3.64 -4.48
C PRO A 16 -5.62 -4.35 -3.18
N GLU A 17 -5.28 -5.64 -3.23
CA GLU A 17 -4.85 -6.37 -2.05
C GLU A 17 -3.41 -6.02 -1.66
N ILE A 18 -2.53 -5.70 -2.62
CA ILE A 18 -1.09 -5.50 -2.36
C ILE A 18 -0.51 -4.20 -2.91
N ASP A 19 -1.16 -3.53 -3.87
CA ASP A 19 -0.55 -2.41 -4.57
C ASP A 19 -0.51 -1.12 -3.73
N ALA A 20 0.58 -0.39 -3.91
CA ALA A 20 0.71 1.02 -3.56
C ALA A 20 1.45 1.79 -4.65
N ALA A 21 1.10 3.06 -4.79
CA ALA A 21 1.81 4.00 -5.65
C ALA A 21 2.68 4.92 -4.80
N ARG A 22 3.85 5.30 -5.32
CA ARG A 22 4.67 6.36 -4.72
C ARG A 22 4.73 7.61 -5.59
N SER A 23 5.03 8.75 -4.99
CA SER A 23 5.43 9.93 -5.76
C SER A 23 6.77 9.72 -6.48
N ARG A 24 7.02 10.51 -7.52
CA ARG A 24 8.19 10.31 -8.40
C ARG A 24 9.52 10.63 -7.73
N ASP A 25 9.51 11.57 -6.80
CA ASP A 25 10.64 11.98 -5.99
C ASP A 25 11.10 10.90 -5.00
N LEU A 26 10.24 9.94 -4.66
CA LEU A 26 10.58 8.81 -3.80
C LEU A 26 11.13 7.59 -4.56
N ALA A 27 11.57 7.77 -5.82
CA ALA A 27 11.97 6.65 -6.68
C ALA A 27 13.19 5.90 -6.19
N ASP A 28 14.14 6.61 -5.60
CA ASP A 28 15.39 6.04 -5.16
C ASP A 28 15.24 5.38 -3.78
N GLU A 29 14.40 5.93 -2.88
CA GLU A 29 14.12 5.30 -1.58
C GLU A 29 13.11 4.15 -1.68
N LEU A 30 12.13 4.26 -2.59
CA LEU A 30 11.03 3.31 -2.77
C LEU A 30 10.97 2.82 -4.23
N PRO A 31 12.00 2.11 -4.72
CA PRO A 31 11.96 1.53 -6.05
C PRO A 31 10.84 0.49 -6.18
N PHE A 32 10.43 0.16 -7.41
CA PHE A 32 9.43 -0.88 -7.62
C PHE A 32 9.87 -2.22 -6.99
N GLY A 33 8.90 -2.91 -6.38
CA GLY A 33 9.10 -4.15 -5.62
C GLY A 33 9.45 -3.93 -4.15
N THR A 34 9.62 -2.68 -3.71
CA THR A 34 9.77 -2.37 -2.28
C THR A 34 8.49 -2.73 -1.55
N VAL A 35 8.61 -3.46 -0.45
CA VAL A 35 7.49 -3.79 0.42
C VAL A 35 7.50 -2.87 1.63
N ILE A 36 6.37 -2.23 1.89
CA ILE A 36 6.18 -1.28 2.98
C ILE A 36 5.07 -1.73 3.91
N GLU A 37 5.16 -1.25 5.14
CA GLU A 37 4.13 -1.27 6.16
C GLU A 37 3.86 0.17 6.57
N LEU A 38 2.59 0.55 6.72
CA LEU A 38 2.25 1.82 7.34
C LEU A 38 2.35 1.68 8.85
N VAL A 39 3.10 2.58 9.48
CA VAL A 39 3.24 2.66 10.92
C VAL A 39 2.43 3.87 11.39
N PRO A 40 1.29 3.67 12.08
CA PRO A 40 0.49 4.75 12.60
C PRO A 40 1.34 5.64 13.52
N ASN A 41 1.33 6.95 13.27
CA ASN A 41 1.81 7.89 14.25
C ASN A 41 0.64 8.15 15.23
N THR A 42 0.83 7.84 16.51
CA THR A 42 -0.22 7.97 17.54
C THR A 42 -0.77 9.41 17.66
N ALA A 43 -0.06 10.40 17.12
CA ALA A 43 -0.46 11.80 17.09
C ALA A 43 -1.34 12.23 15.90
N THR A 44 -1.55 11.39 14.86
CA THR A 44 -2.15 11.82 13.58
C THR A 44 -3.65 11.54 13.41
N SER A 45 -4.39 11.37 14.51
CA SER A 45 -5.86 11.33 14.44
C SER A 45 -6.41 12.72 14.12
N THR A 46 -6.41 13.07 12.83
CA THR A 46 -7.20 14.16 12.29
C THR A 46 -8.51 13.58 11.76
N ARG A 47 -9.58 14.38 11.74
CA ARG A 47 -10.92 13.95 11.28
C ARG A 47 -10.96 13.40 9.83
N SER A 48 -9.87 13.56 9.08
CA SER A 48 -9.71 13.11 7.68
C SER A 48 -8.72 11.96 7.49
N CYS A 49 -8.19 11.40 8.58
CA CYS A 49 -7.25 10.27 8.56
C CYS A 49 -7.65 9.27 9.66
N GLU A 50 -8.66 8.45 9.36
CA GLU A 50 -9.16 7.40 10.26
C GLU A 50 -8.30 6.13 10.16
N LEU A 51 -6.97 6.30 10.17
CA LEU A 51 -5.99 5.22 9.97
C LEU A 51 -6.25 4.01 10.91
N PRO A 52 -6.54 4.19 12.22
CA PRO A 52 -6.83 3.05 13.09
C PRO A 52 -8.08 2.24 12.66
N ALA A 53 -9.05 2.89 12.00
CA ALA A 53 -10.26 2.21 11.53
C ALA A 53 -10.05 1.42 10.23
N VAL A 54 -9.01 1.75 9.46
CA VAL A 54 -8.66 1.06 8.20
C VAL A 54 -7.43 0.17 8.31
N GLU A 55 -6.65 0.25 9.39
CA GLU A 55 -5.36 -0.44 9.54
C GLU A 55 -5.45 -1.94 9.22
N GLY A 56 -6.49 -2.62 9.71
CA GLY A 56 -6.73 -4.03 9.43
C GLY A 56 -7.00 -4.38 7.95
N SER A 57 -7.35 -3.38 7.13
CA SER A 57 -7.60 -3.52 5.69
C SER A 57 -6.41 -3.10 4.82
N ILE A 58 -5.35 -2.53 5.41
CA ILE A 58 -4.18 -2.06 4.65
C ILE A 58 -3.20 -3.19 4.42
N GLY A 59 -2.76 -3.90 5.46
CA GLY A 59 -1.74 -4.95 5.33
C GLY A 59 -0.40 -4.43 4.78
N TYR A 60 0.42 -5.34 4.25
CA TYR A 60 1.68 -4.97 3.58
C TYR A 60 1.41 -4.48 2.16
N ARG A 61 2.25 -3.57 1.65
CA ARG A 61 2.07 -3.01 0.32
C ARG A 61 3.33 -3.06 -0.50
N VAL A 62 3.20 -3.43 -1.77
CA VAL A 62 4.28 -3.42 -2.74
C VAL A 62 4.18 -2.13 -3.55
N ILE A 63 5.29 -1.43 -3.68
CA ILE A 63 5.39 -0.29 -4.58
C ILE A 63 5.41 -0.81 -6.03
N THR A 64 4.29 -0.64 -6.74
CA THR A 64 4.11 -1.12 -8.12
C THR A 64 3.72 0.00 -9.07
N ASP A 65 3.32 1.16 -8.55
CA ASP A 65 2.84 2.27 -9.36
C ASP A 65 3.50 3.62 -9.00
N THR A 66 3.31 4.62 -9.87
CA THR A 66 3.81 5.96 -9.66
C THR A 66 2.70 7.00 -9.82
N MET A 67 2.69 7.97 -8.91
CA MET A 67 1.68 9.02 -8.90
C MET A 67 1.94 10.08 -9.97
N HIS A 68 0.94 10.95 -10.17
CA HIS A 68 1.07 12.14 -11.01
C HIS A 68 2.28 12.99 -10.56
N PRO A 69 3.12 13.49 -11.49
CA PRO A 69 4.39 14.18 -11.19
C PRO A 69 4.31 15.45 -10.32
N ARG A 70 3.10 15.93 -10.01
CA ARG A 70 2.87 17.12 -9.18
C ARG A 70 2.72 16.79 -7.70
N ILE A 71 2.51 15.51 -7.38
CA ILE A 71 2.44 15.01 -6.02
C ILE A 71 3.86 14.60 -5.62
N ARG A 72 4.28 14.99 -4.43
CA ARG A 72 5.63 14.77 -3.89
C ARG A 72 5.55 14.30 -2.45
N ASN A 73 6.54 13.51 -2.01
CA ASN A 73 6.61 12.93 -0.67
C ASN A 73 5.31 12.24 -0.22
N HIS A 74 4.72 11.41 -1.08
CA HIS A 74 3.47 10.69 -0.80
C HIS A 74 3.52 9.25 -1.26
N VAL A 75 2.78 8.40 -0.54
CA VAL A 75 2.42 7.05 -0.94
C VAL A 75 0.89 6.97 -0.97
N ASP A 76 0.34 6.34 -2.00
CA ASP A 76 -1.09 6.12 -2.19
C ASP A 76 -1.38 4.63 -2.04
N ILE A 77 -2.26 4.28 -1.10
CA ILE A 77 -2.68 2.91 -0.87
C ILE A 77 -3.92 2.63 -1.68
N LEU A 78 -3.84 1.61 -2.54
CA LEU A 78 -4.99 1.18 -3.29
C LEU A 78 -5.92 0.34 -2.39
N PHE A 79 -7.15 0.79 -2.24
CA PHE A 79 -8.21 0.00 -1.60
C PHE A 79 -9.17 -0.56 -2.64
N ASP A 80 -9.72 -1.73 -2.34
CA ASP A 80 -10.87 -2.25 -3.06
C ASP A 80 -12.07 -1.30 -2.87
N THR A 81 -12.77 -1.01 -3.96
CA THR A 81 -13.94 -0.12 -3.98
C THR A 81 -15.09 -0.63 -3.12
N ASP A 82 -15.15 -1.93 -2.86
CA ASP A 82 -16.19 -2.58 -2.09
C ASP A 82 -15.80 -2.78 -0.61
N THR A 83 -14.56 -2.43 -0.23
CA THR A 83 -14.14 -2.44 1.17
C THR A 83 -14.85 -1.32 1.93
N MET A 84 -15.86 -1.70 2.70
CA MET A 84 -16.66 -0.81 3.53
C MET A 84 -16.33 -1.01 5.01
N ILE A 85 -16.12 0.09 5.73
CA ILE A 85 -15.86 0.11 7.18
C ILE A 85 -16.93 0.89 7.92
N HIS A 86 -17.01 0.70 9.23
CA HIS A 86 -17.96 1.42 10.10
C HIS A 86 -17.21 2.40 11.01
N ILE A 87 -17.55 3.69 10.94
CA ILE A 87 -17.01 4.73 11.81
C ILE A 87 -18.17 5.59 12.31
N GLY A 88 -18.30 5.72 13.63
CA GLY A 88 -19.31 6.59 14.25
C GLY A 88 -20.75 6.33 13.77
N GLY A 89 -21.12 5.06 13.57
CA GLY A 89 -22.45 4.65 13.09
C GLY A 89 -22.68 4.82 11.59
N ARG A 90 -21.68 5.25 10.81
CA ARG A 90 -21.76 5.40 9.36
C ARG A 90 -20.95 4.30 8.66
N LYS A 91 -21.50 3.75 7.58
CA LYS A 91 -20.80 2.83 6.68
C LYS A 91 -20.16 3.63 5.54
N LEU A 92 -18.85 3.52 5.36
CA LEU A 92 -18.09 4.27 4.35
C LEU A 92 -17.02 3.39 3.69
N ASN A 93 -16.65 3.71 2.46
CA ASN A 93 -15.54 3.05 1.78
C ASN A 93 -14.20 3.37 2.47
N ALA A 94 -13.31 2.38 2.56
CA ALA A 94 -12.02 2.51 3.26
C ALA A 94 -11.12 3.63 2.71
N ALA A 95 -11.03 3.80 1.38
CA ALA A 95 -10.27 4.91 0.80
C ALA A 95 -10.84 6.28 1.20
N ARG A 96 -12.17 6.39 1.33
CA ARG A 96 -12.81 7.63 1.81
C ARG A 96 -12.56 7.88 3.30
N ALA A 97 -12.42 6.83 4.09
CA ALA A 97 -12.13 6.93 5.52
C ALA A 97 -10.67 7.32 5.78
N MET A 98 -9.74 6.70 5.05
CA MET A 98 -8.33 7.01 5.13
C MET A 98 -8.04 8.42 4.62
N GLY A 99 -8.68 8.82 3.51
CA GLY A 99 -8.54 10.17 2.98
C GLY A 99 -7.08 10.54 2.68
N TRP A 100 -6.69 11.77 3.00
CA TRP A 100 -5.30 12.23 2.96
C TRP A 100 -4.77 12.29 4.39
N CYS A 101 -3.82 11.41 4.68
CA CYS A 101 -3.12 11.36 5.94
C CYS A 101 -1.78 12.08 5.84
N ASN A 102 -1.50 12.99 6.76
CA ASN A 102 -0.18 13.60 6.94
C ASN A 102 0.54 12.94 8.12
N ASP A 103 1.87 13.06 8.15
CA ASP A 103 2.74 12.59 9.25
C ASP A 103 2.61 11.08 9.56
N VAL A 104 2.29 10.28 8.55
CA VAL A 104 2.30 8.80 8.62
C VAL A 104 3.71 8.30 8.36
N ASN A 105 4.18 7.38 9.19
CA ASN A 105 5.46 6.73 8.97
C ASN A 105 5.26 5.52 8.06
N ILE A 106 6.21 5.29 7.17
CA ILE A 106 6.32 4.03 6.44
C ILE A 106 7.55 3.28 6.94
N ARG A 107 7.44 1.97 7.07
CA ARG A 107 8.57 1.09 7.34
C ARG A 107 8.79 0.20 6.13
N ILE A 108 10.00 0.20 5.60
CA ILE A 108 10.40 -0.78 4.58
C ILE A 108 10.57 -2.12 5.29
N VAL A 109 9.81 -3.12 4.85
CA VAL A 109 9.81 -4.46 5.45
C VAL A 109 10.52 -5.49 4.57
N GLY A 110 10.80 -5.16 3.31
CA GLY A 110 11.56 -6.01 2.42
C GLY A 110 11.50 -5.54 0.98
N ARG A 111 11.96 -6.41 0.08
CA ARG A 111 11.87 -6.22 -1.37
C ARG A 111 11.56 -7.56 -2.01
N ILE A 112 10.71 -7.54 -3.03
CA ILE A 112 10.38 -8.71 -3.85
C ILE A 112 10.89 -8.53 -5.27
N ASP A 113 11.08 -9.65 -5.95
CA ASP A 113 11.28 -9.68 -7.39
C ASP A 113 9.95 -9.41 -8.10
N MET A 114 9.92 -8.38 -8.94
CA MET A 114 8.72 -7.99 -9.68
C MET A 114 8.28 -9.05 -10.68
N ALA A 115 9.16 -9.93 -11.14
CA ALA A 115 8.77 -11.07 -11.97
C ALA A 115 7.85 -12.06 -11.24
N HIS A 116 7.82 -12.01 -9.90
CA HIS A 116 7.06 -12.90 -9.02
C HIS A 116 6.17 -12.10 -8.08
N LEU A 117 5.40 -11.15 -8.64
CA LEU A 117 4.50 -10.31 -7.87
C LEU A 117 3.40 -11.17 -7.19
N PRO A 118 3.22 -11.11 -5.85
CA PRO A 118 2.24 -11.93 -5.15
C PRO A 118 0.81 -11.50 -5.50
N ALA A 119 -0.12 -12.45 -5.51
CA ALA A 119 -1.51 -12.17 -5.80
C ALA A 119 -2.31 -11.77 -4.54
N SER A 120 -1.76 -12.03 -3.34
CA SER A 120 -2.48 -11.83 -2.07
C SER A 120 -1.57 -11.41 -0.92
N GLN A 121 -2.17 -10.91 0.16
CA GLN A 121 -1.49 -10.64 1.44
C GLN A 121 -0.85 -11.91 1.99
N LYS A 122 -1.51 -13.07 1.84
CA LYS A 122 -0.98 -14.35 2.31
C LYS A 122 0.31 -14.73 1.60
N GLU A 123 0.33 -14.61 0.27
CA GLU A 123 1.54 -14.88 -0.52
C GLU A 123 2.64 -13.87 -0.21
N LEU A 124 2.30 -12.59 -0.08
CA LEU A 124 3.25 -11.55 0.29
C LEU A 124 3.87 -11.83 1.66
N GLN A 125 3.08 -12.19 2.66
CA GLN A 125 3.59 -12.57 3.99
C GLN A 125 4.48 -13.81 3.94
N ILE A 126 4.14 -14.79 3.09
CA ILE A 126 5.00 -15.96 2.86
C ILE A 126 6.36 -15.53 2.28
N LEU A 127 6.40 -14.58 1.34
CA LEU A 127 7.64 -14.05 0.79
C LEU A 127 8.44 -13.24 1.82
N LEU A 128 7.76 -12.54 2.73
CA LEU A 128 8.40 -11.80 3.83
C LEU A 128 8.87 -12.74 4.97
N GLY A 129 8.28 -13.93 5.11
CA GLY A 129 8.49 -14.90 6.21
C GLY A 129 9.10 -16.27 5.82
N ARG A 130 9.58 -16.45 4.59
CA ARG A 130 10.40 -17.59 4.13
C ARG A 130 11.74 -17.01 3.62
N SER A 131 12.93 -17.18 4.19
CA SER A 131 13.59 -18.17 5.08
C SER A 131 13.74 -19.61 4.55
N THR A 132 14.95 -19.87 4.01
CA THR A 132 15.84 -21.06 4.22
C THR A 132 15.38 -22.49 3.85
N PHE A 133 15.19 -22.83 2.57
CA PHE A 133 15.27 -24.24 2.12
C PHE A 133 15.85 -24.49 0.71
N ALA A 134 16.22 -23.47 -0.07
CA ALA A 134 16.59 -23.67 -1.49
C ALA A 134 17.84 -22.89 -1.96
N LEU A 135 18.86 -22.73 -1.12
CA LEU A 135 20.22 -22.41 -1.57
C LEU A 135 21.26 -23.18 -0.73
N SER A 136 21.23 -24.50 -0.87
CA SER A 136 22.39 -25.35 -0.62
C SER A 136 22.23 -26.62 -1.44
N LYS A 137 22.77 -26.58 -2.66
CA LYS A 137 23.63 -27.60 -3.24
C LYS A 137 24.48 -26.97 -4.32
#